data_AF-A0A1A2Y3U0-F1
#
_entry.id   AF-A0A1A2Y3U0-F1
#
_cell.length_a   1.000
_cell.length_b   1.000
_cell.length_c   1.000
_cell.angle_alpha   90.00
_cell.angle_beta   90.00
_cell.angle_gamma   90.00
#
_symmetry.space_group_name_H-M   'P 1'
#
loop_
_entity.id
_entity.type
_entity.pdbx_description
1 polymer ?
#
loop_
_entity_poly.entity_id
_entity_poly.type
_entity_poly.pdbx_seq_one_letter_code
_entity_poly.pdbx_strand_id
1 'polypeptide(L)'
;MTSPAPLQVTPAGLRELAQRCEDLAAQVAPILPAVSAPGWQASAAAVSTANAGGGKAAAAMRARMMSSASALYTAAHDYEAMDHDSATALAGVPPGGAGFTPLVPRGSGADGGAASGIGTPR
;
A
#
# COMPACT_ATOMS: atom_id res chain seq x y z
N MET A 1 7.91 1.64 24.85
CA MET A 1 7.05 1.88 23.67
C MET A 1 7.80 1.35 22.48
N THR A 2 7.36 0.24 21.89
CA THR A 2 8.00 -0.32 20.68
C THR A 2 7.61 0.59 19.51
N SER A 3 8.59 1.20 18.83
CA SER A 3 8.32 1.83 17.54
C SER A 3 7.73 0.78 16.60
N PRO A 4 6.71 1.12 15.80
CA PRO A 4 6.29 0.23 14.73
C PRO A 4 7.49 0.01 13.80
N ALA A 5 7.69 -1.25 13.40
CA ALA A 5 8.64 -1.56 12.35
C ALA A 5 8.31 -0.72 11.11
N PRO A 6 9.31 -0.27 10.34
CA PRO A 6 9.06 0.47 9.11
C PRO A 6 8.13 -0.32 8.19
N LEU A 7 7.08 0.34 7.71
CA LEU A 7 6.09 -0.27 6.82
C LEU A 7 6.80 -0.72 5.54
N GLN A 8 6.91 -2.03 5.34
CA GLN A 8 7.39 -2.60 4.08
C GLN A 8 6.27 -2.46 3.05
N VAL A 9 6.39 -1.51 2.13
CA VAL A 9 5.43 -1.30 1.04
C VAL A 9 5.71 -2.29 -0.09
N THR A 10 5.65 -3.57 0.25
CA THR A 10 5.69 -4.68 -0.71
C THR A 10 4.31 -5.34 -0.76
N PRO A 11 3.90 -5.98 -1.87
CA PRO A 11 2.62 -6.69 -1.93
C PRO A 11 2.44 -7.70 -0.79
N ALA A 12 3.50 -8.43 -0.43
CA ALA A 12 3.48 -9.35 0.69
C ALA A 12 3.28 -8.65 2.04
N GLY A 13 3.97 -7.53 2.29
CA GLY A 13 3.83 -6.76 3.53
C GLY A 13 2.45 -6.12 3.70
N LEU A 14 1.84 -5.68 2.59
CA LEU A 14 0.47 -5.15 2.59
C LEU A 14 -0.57 -6.23 2.90
N ARG A 15 -0.42 -7.43 2.33
CA ARG A 15 -1.29 -8.59 2.65
C ARG A 15 -1.16 -9.01 4.11
N GLU A 16 0.06 -9.06 4.65
CA GLU A 16 0.26 -9.39 6.06
C GLU A 16 -0.44 -8.38 6.97
N LEU A 17 -0.35 -7.08 6.65
CA LEU A 17 -1.04 -6.06 7.41
C LEU A 17 -2.57 -6.17 7.27
N ALA A 18 -3.07 -6.49 6.08
CA ALA A 18 -4.49 -6.73 5.86
C ALA A 18 -5.01 -7.88 6.73
N GLN A 19 -4.27 -8.99 6.78
CA GLN A 19 -4.60 -10.14 7.63
C GLN A 19 -4.63 -9.75 9.11
N ARG A 20 -3.64 -8.98 9.58
CA ARG A 20 -3.61 -8.46 10.96
C ARG A 20 -4.81 -7.57 11.26
N CYS A 21 -5.27 -6.76 10.30
CA CYS A 21 -6.47 -5.95 10.46
C CYS A 21 -7.73 -6.83 10.60
N GLU A 22 -7.84 -7.91 9.84
CA GLU A 22 -8.95 -8.87 9.95
C GLU A 22 -8.92 -9.62 11.28
N ASP A 23 -7.76 -10.11 11.69
CA ASP A 23 -7.58 -10.79 12.98
C ASP A 23 -7.92 -9.87 14.15
N LEU A 24 -7.52 -8.59 14.08
CA LEU A 24 -7.86 -7.61 15.09
C LEU A 24 -9.37 -7.29 15.09
N ALA A 25 -9.99 -7.21 13.92
CA ALA A 25 -11.43 -7.02 13.80
C ALA A 25 -12.21 -8.18 14.42
N ALA A 26 -11.75 -9.42 14.23
CA ALA A 26 -12.32 -10.61 14.85
C ALA A 26 -12.18 -10.61 16.39
N GLN A 27 -11.10 -10.03 16.90
CA GLN A 27 -10.85 -9.90 18.34
C GLN A 27 -11.67 -8.81 19.03
N VAL A 28 -12.17 -7.82 18.28
CA VAL A 28 -13.19 -6.91 18.83
C VAL A 28 -14.37 -7.81 19.18
N ALA A 29 -14.68 -7.98 20.48
CA ALA A 29 -15.78 -8.83 20.95
C ALA A 29 -17.11 -8.05 20.96
N PRO A 30 -18.27 -8.71 20.80
CA PRO A 30 -19.54 -8.06 21.05
C PRO A 30 -19.59 -7.65 22.53
N ILE A 31 -19.92 -6.39 22.79
CA ILE A 31 -20.11 -5.90 24.14
C ILE A 31 -21.30 -6.65 24.74
N LEU A 32 -21.08 -7.12 25.97
CA LEU A 32 -21.92 -7.95 26.85
C LEU A 32 -23.44 -7.97 26.54
N PRO A 33 -24.11 -9.11 26.82
CA PRO A 33 -25.53 -9.27 26.55
C PRO A 33 -26.36 -8.15 27.20
N ALA A 34 -27.42 -7.74 26.50
CA ALA A 34 -28.36 -6.76 27.00
C ALA A 34 -28.91 -7.23 28.36
N VAL A 35 -28.62 -6.48 29.42
CA VAL A 35 -29.18 -6.74 30.75
C VAL A 35 -30.62 -6.26 30.72
N SER A 36 -31.57 -7.20 30.72
CA SER A 36 -32.98 -6.88 30.92
C SER A 36 -33.21 -6.62 32.40
N ALA A 37 -33.55 -5.39 32.77
CA ALA A 37 -33.98 -5.08 34.12
C ALA A 37 -35.23 -4.20 34.12
N PRO A 38 -35.98 -4.16 35.24
CA PRO A 38 -37.24 -3.44 35.34
C PRO A 38 -37.06 -1.95 35.03
N GLY A 39 -37.99 -1.36 34.26
CA GLY A 39 -37.92 0.04 33.81
C GLY A 39 -37.91 1.10 34.93
N TRP A 40 -38.20 0.72 36.18
CA TRP A 40 -38.05 1.59 37.35
C TRP A 40 -36.60 1.67 37.86
N GLN A 41 -35.70 0.77 37.43
CA GLN A 41 -34.29 0.83 37.76
C GLN A 41 -33.53 1.72 36.77
N ALA A 42 -33.36 2.99 37.14
CA ALA A 42 -32.60 3.97 36.35
C ALA A 42 -31.18 3.47 35.98
N SER A 43 -30.51 2.76 36.90
CA SER A 43 -29.19 2.17 36.67
C SER A 43 -29.19 1.11 35.56
N ALA A 44 -30.23 0.30 35.46
CA ALA A 44 -30.34 -0.71 34.41
C ALA A 44 -30.57 -0.10 33.02
N ALA A 45 -31.40 0.94 32.95
CA ALA A 45 -31.60 1.70 31.71
C ALA A 45 -30.31 2.38 31.24
N ALA A 46 -29.53 2.94 32.18
CA ALA A 46 -28.21 3.51 31.89
C ALA A 46 -27.23 2.45 31.37
N VAL A 47 -27.15 1.28 32.02
CA VAL A 47 -26.28 0.16 31.57
C VAL A 47 -26.69 -0.35 30.20
N SER A 48 -27.98 -0.52 29.93
CA SER A 48 -28.48 -0.94 28.61
C SER A 48 -28.09 0.04 27.51
N THR A 49 -28.24 1.35 27.78
CA THR A 49 -27.84 2.42 26.85
C THR A 49 -26.33 2.41 26.61
N ALA A 50 -25.53 2.25 27.66
CA ALA A 50 -24.08 2.15 27.56
C ALA A 50 -23.64 0.92 26.74
N ASN A 51 -24.27 -0.24 26.97
CA ASN A 51 -24.00 -1.46 26.20
C ASN A 51 -24.38 -1.29 24.72
N ALA A 52 -25.52 -0.67 24.42
CA ALA A 52 -25.93 -0.39 23.05
C ALA A 52 -24.97 0.58 22.34
N GLY A 53 -24.56 1.66 23.03
CA GLY A 53 -23.58 2.62 22.51
C GLY A 53 -22.23 1.97 22.26
N GLY A 54 -21.74 1.17 23.21
CA GLY A 54 -20.51 0.43 23.06
C GLY A 54 -20.58 -0.63 21.95
N GLY A 55 -21.72 -1.32 21.78
CA GLY A 55 -21.92 -2.26 20.67
C GLY A 55 -21.83 -1.59 19.30
N LYS A 56 -22.41 -0.39 19.15
CA LYS A 56 -22.28 0.43 17.94
C LYS A 56 -20.83 0.86 17.69
N ALA A 57 -20.11 1.29 18.74
CA ALA A 57 -18.70 1.66 18.63
C ALA A 57 -17.83 0.47 18.20
N ALA A 58 -18.02 -0.71 18.80
CA ALA A 58 -17.33 -1.93 18.45
C ALA A 58 -17.62 -2.34 16.99
N ALA A 59 -18.87 -2.24 16.53
CA ALA A 59 -19.22 -2.49 15.13
C ALA A 59 -18.52 -1.52 14.16
N ALA A 60 -18.49 -0.22 14.49
CA ALA A 60 -17.80 0.78 13.69
C ALA A 60 -16.29 0.54 13.63
N MET A 61 -15.66 0.12 14.73
CA MET A 61 -14.23 -0.22 14.76
C MET A 61 -13.94 -1.42 13.85
N ARG A 62 -14.73 -2.50 13.94
CA ARG A 62 -14.58 -3.66 13.04
C ARG A 62 -14.72 -3.28 11.58
N ALA A 63 -15.75 -2.50 11.25
CA ALA A 63 -15.99 -2.06 9.88
C ALA A 63 -14.81 -1.27 9.32
N ARG A 64 -14.21 -0.38 10.13
CA ARG A 64 -13.00 0.37 9.74
C ARG A 64 -11.81 -0.56 9.50
N MET A 65 -11.56 -1.52 10.39
CA MET A 65 -10.46 -2.47 10.24
C MET A 65 -10.61 -3.33 8.99
N MET A 66 -11.81 -3.85 8.72
CA MET A 66 -12.08 -4.60 7.49
C MET A 66 -11.95 -3.75 6.23
N SER A 67 -12.38 -2.47 6.29
CA SER A 67 -12.20 -1.54 5.18
C SER A 67 -10.70 -1.28 4.92
N SER A 68 -9.91 -1.09 5.96
CA SER A 68 -8.45 -0.98 5.83
C SER A 68 -7.83 -2.24 5.23
N ALA A 69 -8.24 -3.43 5.67
CA ALA A 69 -7.77 -4.69 5.10
C ALA A 69 -8.06 -4.77 3.59
N SER A 70 -9.29 -4.43 3.17
CA SER A 70 -9.66 -4.43 1.75
C SER A 70 -8.80 -3.47 0.91
N ALA A 71 -8.55 -2.26 1.42
CA ALA A 71 -7.72 -1.27 0.72
C ALA A 71 -6.27 -1.74 0.58
N LEU A 72 -5.73 -2.43 1.59
CA LEU A 72 -4.39 -3.00 1.57
C LEU A 72 -4.27 -4.15 0.56
N TYR A 73 -5.29 -5.02 0.47
CA TYR A 73 -5.33 -6.06 -0.56
C TYR A 73 -5.40 -5.49 -1.97
N THR A 74 -6.23 -4.48 -2.20
CA THR A 74 -6.29 -3.78 -3.50
C THR A 74 -4.94 -3.16 -3.84
N ALA A 75 -4.32 -2.43 -2.92
CA ALA A 75 -3.01 -1.83 -3.15
C ALA A 75 -1.94 -2.89 -3.47
N ALA A 76 -1.94 -4.04 -2.78
CA ALA A 76 -1.02 -5.13 -3.08
C ALA A 76 -1.19 -5.67 -4.50
N HIS A 77 -2.45 -5.87 -4.92
CA HIS A 77 -2.78 -6.32 -6.27
C HIS A 77 -2.35 -5.30 -7.33
N ASP A 78 -2.62 -4.01 -7.10
CA ASP A 78 -2.29 -2.95 -8.04
C ASP A 78 -0.77 -2.79 -8.21
N TYR A 79 0.01 -2.98 -7.13
CA TYR A 79 1.46 -2.99 -7.22
C TYR A 79 2.00 -4.17 -8.03
N GLU A 80 1.43 -5.37 -7.88
CA GLU A 80 1.84 -6.54 -8.67
C GLU A 80 1.48 -6.39 -10.16
N ALA A 81 0.30 -5.85 -10.45
CA ALA A 81 -0.10 -5.55 -11.82
C ALA A 81 0.84 -4.54 -12.48
N MET A 82 1.18 -3.46 -11.76
CA MET A 82 2.10 -2.43 -12.26
C MET A 82 3.52 -2.99 -12.53
N ASP A 83 4.02 -3.87 -11.67
CA ASP A 83 5.31 -4.54 -11.86
C ASP A 83 5.29 -5.45 -13.10
N HIS A 84 4.22 -6.23 -13.26
CA HIS A 84 4.03 -7.10 -14.42
C HIS A 84 3.92 -6.32 -15.74
N ASP A 85 3.15 -5.24 -15.76
CA ASP A 85 2.99 -4.37 -16.92
C ASP A 85 4.32 -3.72 -17.30
N SER A 86 5.09 -3.26 -16.30
CA SER A 86 6.42 -2.68 -16.50
C SER A 86 7.40 -3.71 -17.06
N ALA A 87 7.41 -4.92 -16.53
CA ALA A 87 8.25 -6.01 -17.03
C ALA A 87 7.89 -6.38 -18.48
N THR A 88 6.61 -6.42 -18.81
CA THR A 88 6.11 -6.69 -20.17
C THR A 88 6.51 -5.58 -21.13
N ALA A 89 6.38 -4.31 -20.72
CA ALA A 89 6.82 -3.16 -21.50
C ALA A 89 8.33 -3.21 -21.79
N LEU A 90 9.15 -3.56 -20.80
CA LEU A 90 10.61 -3.70 -20.94
C LEU A 90 10.99 -4.88 -21.85
N ALA A 91 10.31 -6.03 -21.74
CA ALA A 91 10.54 -7.18 -22.61
C ALA A 91 10.19 -6.88 -24.09
N GLY A 92 9.27 -5.95 -24.33
CA GLY A 92 8.93 -5.47 -25.66
C GLY A 92 9.95 -4.51 -26.28
N VAL A 93 10.94 -4.03 -25.52
CA VAL A 93 11.99 -3.15 -26.05
C VAL A 93 13.00 -3.99 -26.85
N PRO A 94 13.17 -3.72 -28.16
CA PRO A 94 14.15 -4.45 -28.96
C PRO A 94 15.56 -4.18 -28.44
N PRO A 95 16.43 -5.19 -28.34
CA PRO A 95 17.82 -5.01 -27.94
C PRO A 95 18.54 -4.19 -29.03
N GLY A 96 18.68 -2.87 -28.80
CA GLY A 96 19.27 -1.91 -29.75
C GLY A 96 18.39 -0.71 -30.12
N GLY A 97 17.19 -0.56 -29.55
CA GLY A 97 16.31 0.58 -29.80
C GLY A 97 16.76 1.87 -29.12
N ALA A 98 17.22 2.82 -29.93
CA ALA A 98 17.77 4.15 -29.60
C ALA A 98 19.20 4.13 -29.04
N GLY A 99 20.12 4.63 -29.86
CA GLY A 99 21.53 4.73 -29.55
C GLY A 99 21.79 5.40 -28.20
N PHE A 100 22.26 4.60 -27.25
CA PHE A 100 23.25 5.08 -26.31
C PHE A 100 24.49 5.45 -27.13
N THR A 101 24.54 6.67 -27.67
CA THR A 101 25.82 7.35 -27.78
C THR A 101 26.22 7.67 -26.35
N PRO A 102 27.24 7.01 -25.77
CA PRO A 102 27.78 7.46 -24.51
C PRO A 102 28.13 8.93 -24.70
N LEU A 103 27.68 9.81 -23.79
CA LEU A 103 28.18 11.18 -23.74
C LEU A 103 29.68 11.08 -23.55
N VAL A 104 30.42 11.16 -24.67
CA VAL A 104 31.87 11.31 -24.68
C VAL A 104 32.16 12.49 -23.74
N PRO A 105 33.02 12.31 -22.72
CA PRO A 105 33.39 13.40 -21.83
C PRO A 105 33.86 14.59 -22.67
N ARG A 106 33.15 15.71 -22.55
CA ARG A 106 33.51 16.96 -23.21
C ARG A 106 34.85 17.40 -22.59
N GLY A 107 35.91 17.19 -23.36
CA GLY A 107 37.28 17.12 -22.86
C GLY A 107 37.79 18.39 -22.19
N SER A 108 38.86 18.19 -21.43
CA SER A 108 39.84 19.23 -21.13
C SER A 108 41.21 18.56 -21.13
N GLY A 109 41.92 18.64 -22.26
CA GLY A 109 43.35 18.34 -22.35
C GLY A 109 43.81 17.65 -23.64
N ALA A 110 44.69 18.34 -24.36
CA ALA A 110 45.73 17.85 -25.28
C ALA A 110 45.37 17.54 -26.76
N ASP A 111 45.64 18.54 -27.60
CA ASP A 111 46.51 18.54 -28.80
C ASP A 111 46.68 17.28 -29.67
N GLY A 112 46.43 17.49 -30.98
CA GLY A 112 46.89 16.66 -32.11
C GLY A 112 45.85 15.67 -32.62
N GLY A 113 45.54 15.50 -33.90
CA GLY A 113 46.03 16.07 -35.14
C GLY A 113 45.34 15.33 -36.31
N ALA A 114 45.06 16.08 -37.37
CA ALA A 114 44.88 15.67 -38.78
C ALA A 114 43.86 14.60 -39.23
N ALA A 115 43.15 14.99 -40.31
CA ALA A 115 42.71 14.20 -41.47
C ALA A 115 41.54 13.21 -41.25
N SER A 116 40.47 13.12 -42.04
CA SER A 116 39.99 13.68 -43.32
C SER A 116 38.48 13.37 -43.29
N GLY A 117 37.53 14.21 -43.71
CA GLY A 117 37.28 14.63 -45.08
C GLY A 117 35.98 14.01 -45.61
N ILE A 118 35.03 14.88 -46.00
CA ILE A 118 34.04 14.70 -47.09
C ILE A 118 32.89 13.68 -46.81
N GLY A 119 31.60 13.98 -46.97
CA GLY A 119 30.91 15.13 -47.54
C GLY A 119 29.40 14.89 -47.50
N THR A 120 28.62 15.97 -47.55
CA THR A 120 27.15 15.96 -47.67
C THR A 120 26.72 15.84 -49.14
N PRO A 121 25.60 15.16 -49.41
CA PRO A 121 24.73 15.55 -50.52
C PRO A 121 23.47 16.25 -50.00
N ARG A 122 22.82 16.91 -50.96
CA ARG A 122 21.81 17.96 -50.86
C ARG A 122 20.43 17.43 -50.48
#